data_AF-A0AAV5JD10-F1
#
_entry.id   AF-A0AAV5JD10-F1
#
_cell.length_a   1.000
_cell.length_b   1.000
_cell.length_c   1.000
_cell.angle_alpha   90.00
_cell.angle_beta   90.00
_cell.angle_gamma   90.00
#
_symmetry.space_group_name_H-M   'P 1'
#
loop_
_entity.id
_entity.type
_entity.pdbx_description
1 polymer ?
#
loop_
_entity_poly.entity_id
_entity_poly.type
_entity_poly.pdbx_seq_one_letter_code
_entity_poly.pdbx_strand_id
1 'polypeptide(L)'
;MTDIRKDLVIIHGEMVLLKNYSALNFAGFVKILKKRDKRTGGLLRLPFTQIALRQPFFTTESLTRLVQECEENPELLIPFETEVVESTSAAQGESNSPLNKDTNISLGA
;
A
#
# COMPACT_ATOMS: atom_id res chain seq x y z
N MET A 1 -8.59 4.74 -13.24
CA MET A 1 -7.17 4.53 -12.89
C MET A 1 -6.95 4.23 -11.40
N THR A 2 -7.94 4.48 -10.53
CA THR A 2 -7.92 4.17 -9.09
C THR A 2 -7.93 2.68 -8.75
N ASP A 3 -8.55 1.84 -9.59
CA ASP A 3 -8.72 0.40 -9.27
C ASP A 3 -7.44 -0.41 -9.47
N ILE A 4 -6.65 -0.11 -10.51
CA ILE A 4 -5.35 -0.77 -10.76
C ILE A 4 -4.39 -0.57 -9.57
N ARG A 5 -4.40 0.61 -8.94
CA ARG A 5 -3.55 0.88 -7.77
C ARG A 5 -4.00 0.10 -6.55
N LYS A 6 -5.32 0.02 -6.32
CA LYS A 6 -5.88 -0.81 -5.24
C LYS A 6 -5.50 -2.27 -5.44
N ASP A 7 -5.64 -2.78 -6.67
CA ASP A 7 -5.27 -4.14 -7.02
C ASP A 7 -3.77 -4.40 -6.76
N LEU A 8 -2.90 -3.44 -7.07
CA LEU A 8 -1.47 -3.55 -6.80
C LEU A 8 -1.16 -3.60 -5.29
N VAL A 9 -1.83 -2.79 -4.47
CA VAL A 9 -1.70 -2.84 -3.00
C VAL A 9 -2.19 -4.17 -2.45
N ILE A 10 -3.30 -4.72 -2.99
CA ILE A 10 -3.81 -6.04 -2.62
C ILE A 10 -2.80 -7.12 -2.96
N ILE A 11 -2.28 -7.13 -4.20
CA ILE A 11 -1.27 -8.10 -4.64
C ILE A 11 -0.02 -8.02 -3.76
N HIS A 12 0.46 -6.81 -3.43
CA HIS A 12 1.57 -6.64 -2.50
C HIS A 12 1.29 -7.28 -1.13
N GLY A 13 0.11 -7.02 -0.55
CA GLY A 13 -0.32 -7.64 0.70
C GLY A 13 -0.37 -9.17 0.62
N GLU A 14 -0.89 -9.72 -0.46
CA GLU A 14 -0.93 -11.16 -0.71
C GLU A 14 0.47 -11.77 -0.84
N MET A 15 1.40 -11.09 -1.51
CA MET A 15 2.80 -11.53 -1.62
C MET A 15 3.49 -11.57 -0.25
N VAL A 16 3.27 -10.56 0.59
CA VAL A 16 3.78 -10.53 1.97
C VAL A 16 3.20 -11.68 2.80
N LEU A 17 1.88 -11.91 2.71
CA LEU A 17 1.22 -13.04 3.38
C LEU A 17 1.77 -14.38 2.91
N LEU A 18 2.05 -14.53 1.62
CA LEU A 18 2.61 -15.76 1.04
C LEU A 18 4.06 -16.02 1.54
N LYS A 19 4.89 -14.99 1.70
CA LYS A 19 6.20 -15.11 2.36
C LYS A 19 6.06 -15.61 3.79
N ASN A 20 5.11 -15.05 4.55
CA ASN A 20 4.85 -15.46 5.92
C ASN A 20 4.36 -16.91 6.00
N TYR A 21 3.44 -17.31 5.11
CA TYR A 21 2.98 -18.69 4.99
C TYR A 21 4.17 -19.65 4.81
N SER A 22 5.07 -19.34 3.87
CA SER A 22 6.26 -20.14 3.61
C SER A 22 7.14 -20.31 4.86
N ALA A 23 7.50 -19.21 5.51
CA ALA A 23 8.35 -19.19 6.68
C ALA A 23 7.71 -19.96 7.87
N LEU A 24 6.42 -19.74 8.11
CA LEU A 24 5.70 -20.38 9.21
C LEU A 24 5.60 -21.89 9.02
N ASN A 25 5.29 -22.34 7.80
CA ASN A 25 5.22 -23.77 7.48
C ASN A 25 6.59 -24.45 7.58
N PHE A 26 7.65 -23.81 7.09
CA PHE A 26 9.00 -24.36 7.24
C PHE A 26 9.42 -24.46 8.72
N ALA A 27 9.15 -23.43 9.52
CA ALA A 27 9.40 -23.46 10.95
C ALA A 27 8.59 -24.57 11.65
N GLY A 28 7.31 -24.73 11.29
CA GLY A 28 6.45 -25.81 11.76
C GLY A 28 7.00 -27.19 11.42
N PHE A 29 7.45 -27.37 10.17
CA PHE A 29 8.05 -28.60 9.67
C PHE A 29 9.33 -28.98 10.44
N VAL A 30 10.25 -28.03 10.63
CA VAL A 30 11.47 -28.27 11.41
C VAL A 30 11.14 -28.60 12.88
N LYS A 31 10.15 -27.93 13.46
CA LYS A 31 9.69 -28.17 14.84
C LYS A 31 9.09 -29.56 15.02
N ILE A 32 8.26 -30.04 14.08
CA ILE A 32 7.65 -31.36 14.21
C ILE A 32 8.68 -32.48 14.06
N LEU A 33 9.64 -32.33 13.13
CA LEU A 33 10.76 -33.26 12.99
C LEU A 33 11.62 -33.31 14.25
N LYS A 34 11.96 -32.14 14.81
CA LYS A 34 12.69 -32.05 16.09
C LYS A 34 11.92 -32.75 17.22
N LYS A 35 10.60 -32.57 17.28
CA LYS A 35 9.75 -33.21 18.30
C LYS A 35 9.75 -34.73 18.15
N ARG A 36 9.63 -35.24 16.93
CA ARG A 36 9.70 -36.67 16.62
C ARG A 36 11.04 -37.26 17.07
N ASP A 37 12.14 -36.70 16.57
CA ASP A 37 13.48 -37.20 16.85
C ASP A 37 13.79 -37.20 18.36
N LYS A 38 13.34 -36.16 19.09
CA LYS A 38 13.46 -36.13 20.56
C LYS A 38 12.69 -37.25 21.26
N ARG A 39 11.54 -37.69 20.72
CA ARG A 39 10.71 -38.75 21.32
C ARG A 39 11.19 -40.15 20.96
N THR A 40 11.74 -40.35 19.77
CA THR A 40 12.06 -41.68 19.24
C THR A 40 13.56 -41.98 19.20
N GLY A 41 14.42 -40.99 19.43
CA GLY A 41 15.87 -41.11 19.21
C GLY A 41 16.26 -41.19 17.73
N GLY A 42 15.31 -40.96 16.81
CA GLY A 42 15.59 -40.93 15.37
C GLY A 42 16.37 -39.70 14.91
N LEU A 43 16.78 -39.70 13.65
CA LEU A 43 17.58 -38.62 13.03
C LEU A 43 17.00 -38.16 11.69
N LEU A 44 15.67 -37.95 11.62
CA LEU A 44 15.02 -37.53 10.38
C LEU A 44 15.11 -36.02 10.11
N ARG A 45 15.35 -35.21 11.15
CA ARG A 45 15.36 -33.75 11.02
C ARG A 45 16.28 -33.27 9.91
N LEU A 46 17.53 -33.75 9.88
CA LEU A 46 18.52 -33.29 8.91
C LEU A 46 18.11 -33.60 7.45
N PRO A 47 17.88 -34.86 7.04
CA PRO A 47 17.57 -35.18 5.65
C PRO A 47 16.27 -34.50 5.18
N PHE A 48 15.24 -34.48 6.02
CA PHE A 48 13.97 -33.88 5.64
C PHE A 48 14.01 -32.35 5.58
N THR A 49 14.80 -31.69 6.45
CA THR A 49 15.01 -30.23 6.35
C THR A 49 15.71 -29.88 5.03
N GLN A 50 16.73 -30.65 4.62
CA GLN A 50 17.42 -30.44 3.33
C GLN A 50 16.49 -30.62 2.13
N ILE A 51 15.56 -31.57 2.19
CA ILE A 51 14.53 -31.75 1.15
C ILE A 51 13.59 -30.54 1.12
N ALA A 52 13.08 -30.12 2.29
CA ALA A 52 12.15 -28.99 2.41
C ALA A 52 12.73 -27.67 1.89
N LEU A 53 14.02 -27.42 2.11
CA LEU A 53 14.72 -26.23 1.59
C LEU A 53 14.70 -26.12 0.06
N ARG A 54 14.49 -27.23 -0.66
CA ARG A 54 14.44 -27.26 -2.12
C ARG A 54 13.00 -27.37 -2.66
N GLN A 55 12.00 -27.37 -1.79
CA GLN A 55 10.61 -27.47 -2.23
C GLN A 55 10.09 -26.10 -2.67
N PRO A 56 9.21 -26.06 -3.69
CA PRO A 56 8.69 -24.81 -4.23
C PRO A 56 8.04 -23.88 -3.20
N PHE A 57 7.42 -24.44 -2.15
CA PHE A 57 6.78 -23.64 -1.11
C PHE A 57 7.78 -22.79 -0.30
N PHE A 58 9.06 -23.17 -0.27
CA PHE A 58 10.12 -22.47 0.47
C PHE A 58 11.06 -21.65 -0.44
N THR A 59 11.00 -21.84 -1.76
CA THR A 59 11.79 -21.07 -2.72
C THR A 59 11.13 -19.73 -3.01
N THR A 60 11.21 -18.78 -2.07
CA THR A 60 10.52 -17.48 -2.15
C THR A 60 11.41 -16.34 -2.66
N GLU A 61 12.52 -16.63 -3.35
CA GLU A 61 13.48 -15.61 -3.78
C GLU A 61 12.84 -14.58 -4.73
N SER A 62 12.19 -15.04 -5.81
CA SER A 62 11.50 -14.16 -6.75
C SER A 62 10.39 -13.35 -6.07
N LEU A 63 9.63 -13.97 -5.18
CA LEU A 63 8.59 -13.30 -4.39
C LEU A 63 9.18 -12.22 -3.47
N THR A 64 10.35 -12.49 -2.89
CA THR A 64 11.05 -11.55 -2.02
C THR A 64 11.52 -10.33 -2.80
N ARG A 65 12.07 -10.54 -4.00
CA ARG A 65 12.48 -9.45 -4.91
C ARG A 65 11.28 -8.59 -5.32
N LEU A 66 10.16 -9.21 -5.72
CA LEU A 66 8.95 -8.47 -6.10
C LEU A 66 8.40 -7.61 -4.95
N VAL A 67 8.35 -8.14 -3.73
CA VAL A 67 7.94 -7.36 -2.55
C VAL A 67 8.89 -6.19 -2.31
N GLN A 68 10.19 -6.42 -2.40
CA GLN A 68 11.19 -5.37 -2.19
C GLN A 68 11.10 -4.27 -3.27
N GLU A 69 10.93 -4.64 -4.53
CA GLU A 69 10.73 -3.69 -5.63
C GLU A 69 9.47 -2.83 -5.43
N CYS A 70 8.41 -3.40 -4.85
CA CYS A 70 7.20 -2.67 -4.50
C CYS A 70 7.44 -1.69 -3.34
N GLU A 71 8.18 -2.11 -2.30
CA GLU A 71 8.53 -1.29 -1.13
C GLU A 71 9.48 -0.14 -1.47
N GLU A 72 10.42 -0.36 -2.41
CA GLU A 72 11.37 0.65 -2.88
C GLU A 72 10.74 1.69 -3.82
N ASN A 73 9.57 1.39 -4.41
CA ASN A 73 8.84 2.28 -5.32
C ASN A 73 7.45 2.64 -4.77
N PRO A 74 7.36 3.36 -3.64
CA PRO A 74 6.08 3.66 -2.98
C PRO A 74 5.14 4.49 -3.85
N GLU A 75 5.67 5.29 -4.78
CA GLU A 75 4.92 6.06 -5.78
C GLU A 75 4.02 5.19 -6.68
N LEU A 76 4.38 3.91 -6.84
CA LEU A 76 3.62 2.92 -7.58
C LEU A 76 2.38 2.45 -6.79
N LEU A 77 2.46 2.48 -5.45
CA LEU A 77 1.49 1.90 -4.52
C LEU A 77 0.61 2.95 -3.82
N ILE A 78 1.16 4.13 -3.53
CA ILE A 78 0.53 5.17 -2.70
C ILE A 78 0.31 6.42 -3.57
N PRO A 79 -0.91 6.96 -3.67
CA PRO A 79 -1.14 8.18 -4.40
C PRO A 79 -0.36 9.35 -3.78
N PHE A 80 0.28 10.17 -4.62
CA PHE A 80 0.51 11.57 -4.24
C PHE A 80 -0.87 12.21 -4.00
N GLU A 81 -1.14 12.68 -2.78
CA GLU A 81 -2.17 13.69 -2.61
C GLU A 81 -1.66 14.99 -3.24
N THR A 82 -1.92 15.18 -4.53
CA THR A 82 -1.95 16.52 -5.10
C THR A 82 -3.36 17.07 -4.97
N GLU A 83 -3.76 17.40 -3.74
CA GLU A 83 -4.69 18.51 -3.53
C GLU A 83 -3.87 19.75 -3.17
N VAL A 84 -3.24 20.35 -4.18
CA VAL A 84 -3.10 21.80 -4.21
C VAL A 84 -4.36 22.31 -4.91
N VAL A 85 -5.36 22.69 -4.12
CA VAL A 85 -6.37 23.66 -4.58
C VAL A 85 -6.21 24.90 -3.71
N GLU A 86 -5.27 25.75 -4.09
CA GLU A 86 -5.28 27.16 -3.69
C GLU A 86 -5.77 28.00 -4.88
N SER A 87 -6.60 29.01 -4.57
CA SER A 87 -7.33 29.97 -5.42
C SER A 87 -8.80 29.57 -5.65
N THR A 88 -9.82 30.38 -5.35
CA THR A 88 -9.92 31.84 -5.45
C THR A 88 -11.11 32.39 -4.64
N SER A 89 -11.01 33.64 -4.21
CA SER A 89 -11.97 34.47 -3.46
C SER A 89 -13.46 34.32 -3.85
N ALA A 90 -14.31 34.03 -2.88
CA ALA A 90 -15.75 34.28 -2.94
C ALA A 90 -16.15 35.27 -1.84
N ALA A 91 -16.33 36.54 -2.23
CA ALA A 91 -17.10 37.51 -1.47
C ALA A 91 -17.91 38.37 -2.47
N GLN A 92 -18.89 37.75 -3.13
CA GLN A 92 -20.04 38.46 -3.64
C GLN A 92 -21.06 38.58 -2.50
N GLY A 93 -21.12 39.76 -1.90
CA GLY A 93 -22.28 40.22 -1.15
C GLY A 93 -23.02 41.24 -2.01
N GLU A 94 -24.03 40.81 -2.74
CA GLU A 94 -25.03 41.70 -3.33
C GLU A 94 -25.82 42.36 -2.19
N SER A 95 -25.76 43.69 -2.09
CA SER A 95 -26.70 44.49 -1.31
C SER A 95 -27.34 45.52 -2.23
N ASN A 96 -28.67 45.50 -2.18
CA ASN A 96 -29.63 46.21 -3.01
C ASN A 96 -29.56 47.76 -2.95
N SER A 97 -30.14 48.35 -4.01
CA SER A 97 -30.77 49.69 -4.13
C SER A 97 -29.91 50.90 -4.53
N PRO A 98 -30.19 51.54 -5.69
CA PRO A 98 -29.70 52.89 -5.98
C PRO A 98 -30.70 53.93 -5.45
N LEU A 99 -30.32 54.67 -4.40
CA LEU A 99 -30.98 55.91 -4.02
C LEU A 99 -30.03 57.07 -4.35
N ASN A 100 -30.21 57.68 -5.52
CA ASN A 100 -29.47 58.86 -5.92
C ASN A 100 -30.40 60.08 -5.73
N LYS A 101 -30.12 60.89 -4.71
CA LYS A 101 -30.69 62.22 -4.53
C LYS A 101 -29.56 63.24 -4.57
N ASP A 102 -29.74 64.19 -5.47
CA ASP A 102 -29.23 65.56 -5.50
C ASP A 102 -27.70 65.67 -5.68
N THR A 103 -27.14 66.38 -6.66
CA THR A 103 -27.51 67.75 -7.02
C THR A 103 -26.88 68.17 -8.37
N ASN A 104 -27.68 68.91 -9.13
CA ASN A 104 -27.34 70.06 -9.99
C ASN A 104 -26.67 69.85 -11.37
N ILE A 105 -27.43 70.22 -12.40
CA ILE A 105 -27.04 70.31 -13.81
C ILE A 105 -27.13 71.78 -14.24
N SER A 106 -26.11 72.18 -15.00
CA SER A 106 -26.15 73.10 -16.13
C SER A 106 -25.91 74.61 -15.93
N LEU A 107 -24.71 74.95 -16.39
CA LEU A 107 -24.29 76.14 -17.12
C LEU A 107 -25.24 76.49 -18.29
N GLY A 108 -25.31 77.78 -18.64
CA GLY A 108 -26.39 78.40 -19.40
C GLY A 108 -26.42 78.26 -20.92
N ALA A 109 -27.56 78.70 -21.47
CA ALA A 109 -27.72 79.58 -22.63
C ALA A 109 -29.14 80.18 -22.55
#